data_AF-A0A925N6H7-F1
#
_entry.id   AF-A0A925N6H7-F1
#
_cell.length_a   1.000
_cell.length_b   1.000
_cell.length_c   1.000
_cell.angle_alpha   90.00
_cell.angle_beta   90.00
_cell.angle_gamma   90.00
#
_symmetry.space_group_name_H-M   'P 1'
#
loop_
_entity.id
_entity.type
_entity.pdbx_description
1 polymer ?
#
loop_
_entity_poly.entity_id
_entity_poly.type
_entity_poly.pdbx_seq_one_letter_code
_entity_poly.pdbx_strand_id
1 'polypeptide(L)'
;MYVSTVDSGNLSGHLLAVAQACLALVNAPHDPAAAHGALAASRQRLAPLILRVPELFAQPAISHSPLAALMALPDPLDEALRNASGFERLLREATDDLAALLPDTAELAWLLGDHIATLQSALRDQQARLATAETVQRLQAVAQDFEQLAWSADFGFLYHRKRHLFHIGYRVAEQQLDAGFYDLLASESRLTSLLAIAKGDVPVRHWASLGRPFYAVGTQAGLRSWSGSMFEYLMPSLVLDEPHGSVLRDAGHAAVREQIAFARAHKVPWGISESAYAGRDHTLAYQYAPQGVPRLALRRTPPDELVIAPYATALAAQIAPHRAAENFAAMQTLAARARYGFIEALDFSPARLAGGEAYAGVGTFMAHHQGMSIVSLANVLRGGCAQRWGMANAHIEAVSSLLHERAPREVSMLYAPLPGPPTLALQRRGPALLREVLPGA
;
A
#
# COMPACT_ATOMS: atom_id res chain seq x y z
N MET A 1 18.98 -2.35 -16.32
CA MET A 1 18.44 -1.32 -15.42
C MET A 1 17.32 -0.59 -16.15
N TYR A 2 16.23 -0.28 -15.47
CA TYR A 2 15.07 0.44 -16.01
C TYR A 2 14.75 1.62 -15.09
N VAL A 3 14.45 2.79 -15.68
CA VAL A 3 14.02 3.98 -14.95
C VAL A 3 12.54 4.21 -15.24
N SER A 4 11.70 3.98 -14.23
CA SER A 4 10.26 4.16 -14.30
C SER A 4 9.88 5.58 -13.89
N THR A 5 9.05 6.26 -14.68
CA THR A 5 8.53 7.60 -14.34
C THR A 5 7.71 7.55 -13.05
N VAL A 6 6.85 6.54 -12.94
CA VAL A 6 5.95 6.38 -11.79
C VAL A 6 6.71 6.02 -10.53
N ASP A 7 7.60 5.03 -10.59
CA ASP A 7 8.28 4.57 -9.37
C ASP A 7 9.24 5.65 -8.83
N SER A 8 9.94 6.35 -9.73
CA SER A 8 10.86 7.44 -9.34
C SER A 8 10.10 8.61 -8.70
N GLY A 9 8.97 9.01 -9.27
CA GLY A 9 8.18 10.11 -8.72
C GLY A 9 7.44 9.72 -7.44
N ASN A 10 6.90 8.51 -7.36
CA ASN A 10 6.26 8.04 -6.12
C ASN A 10 7.28 7.90 -4.99
N LEU A 11 8.48 7.39 -5.26
CA LEU A 11 9.57 7.39 -4.28
C LEU A 11 9.88 8.82 -3.82
N SER A 12 10.08 9.75 -4.76
CA SER A 12 10.40 11.16 -4.44
C SER A 12 9.32 11.81 -3.56
N GLY A 13 8.04 11.63 -3.90
CA GLY A 13 6.95 12.19 -3.10
C GLY A 13 6.85 11.60 -1.69
N HIS A 14 7.08 10.30 -1.54
CA HIS A 14 7.10 9.67 -0.21
C HIS A 14 8.33 10.08 0.60
N LEU A 15 9.50 10.26 -0.02
CA LEU A 15 10.68 10.80 0.66
C LEU A 15 10.43 12.21 1.21
N LEU A 16 9.75 13.08 0.46
CA LEU A 16 9.35 14.41 0.95
C LEU A 16 8.35 14.31 2.11
N ALA A 17 7.37 13.41 2.03
CA ALA A 17 6.45 13.18 3.13
C ALA A 17 7.19 12.67 4.39
N VAL A 18 8.17 11.79 4.25
CA VAL A 18 8.99 11.33 5.39
C VAL A 18 9.86 12.46 5.93
N ALA A 19 10.47 13.28 5.08
CA ALA A 19 11.22 14.46 5.51
C ALA A 19 10.35 15.40 6.36
N GLN A 20 9.12 15.69 5.91
CA GLN A 20 8.16 16.51 6.66
C GLN A 20 7.69 15.82 7.96
N ALA A 21 7.57 14.50 7.97
CA ALA A 21 7.30 13.74 9.19
C ALA A 21 8.43 13.89 10.22
N CYS A 22 9.69 13.80 9.79
CA CYS A 22 10.86 14.02 10.64
C CYS A 22 10.89 15.45 11.19
N LEU A 23 10.64 16.46 10.37
CA LEU A 23 10.56 17.86 10.82
C LEU A 23 9.40 18.10 11.80
N ALA A 24 8.25 17.45 11.59
CA ALA A 24 7.15 17.52 12.55
C ALA A 24 7.54 16.90 13.90
N LEU A 25 8.27 15.78 13.89
CA LEU A 25 8.77 15.11 15.09
C LEU A 25 9.83 15.92 15.84
N VAL A 26 10.58 16.81 15.19
CA VAL A 26 11.57 17.68 15.89
C VAL A 26 10.92 18.48 17.03
N ASN A 27 9.66 18.90 16.88
CA ASN A 27 8.95 19.68 17.90
C ASN A 27 8.54 18.87 19.13
N ALA A 28 8.36 17.56 18.96
CA ALA A 28 7.99 16.61 20.00
C ALA A 28 8.58 15.23 19.67
N PRO A 29 9.91 15.05 19.81
CA PRO A 29 10.61 13.87 19.30
C PRO A 29 10.27 12.59 20.05
N HIS A 30 9.58 12.72 21.18
CA HIS A 30 9.22 11.64 22.08
C HIS A 30 7.73 11.65 22.33
N ASP A 31 7.08 10.51 22.15
CA ASP A 31 5.69 10.27 22.56
C ASP A 31 5.64 9.17 23.62
N PRO A 32 5.58 9.51 24.92
CA PRO A 32 5.46 8.52 25.98
C PRO A 32 4.13 7.77 25.96
N ALA A 33 3.06 8.36 25.44
CA ALA A 33 1.77 7.69 25.38
C ALA A 33 1.76 6.61 24.29
N ALA A 34 2.49 6.80 23.18
CA ALA A 34 2.56 5.83 22.09
C ALA A 34 3.08 4.46 22.56
N ALA A 35 4.17 4.41 23.31
CA ALA A 35 4.75 3.16 23.81
C ALA A 35 3.79 2.42 24.76
N HIS A 36 3.19 3.14 25.72
CA HIS A 36 2.20 2.55 26.64
C HIS A 36 0.96 2.04 25.88
N GLY A 37 0.46 2.81 24.92
CA GLY A 37 -0.68 2.40 24.08
C GLY A 37 -0.40 1.15 23.26
N ALA A 38 0.80 1.06 22.66
CA ALA A 38 1.22 -0.10 21.88
C ALA A 38 1.32 -1.37 22.77
N LEU A 39 1.89 -1.24 23.96
CA LEU A 39 1.99 -2.34 24.93
C LEU A 39 0.62 -2.78 25.47
N ALA A 40 -0.27 -1.83 25.77
CA ALA A 40 -1.63 -2.13 26.19
C ALA A 40 -2.40 -2.87 25.09
N ALA A 41 -2.30 -2.41 23.84
CA ALA A 41 -2.93 -3.07 22.70
C ALA A 41 -2.35 -4.48 22.46
N SER A 42 -1.04 -4.66 22.62
CA SER A 42 -0.37 -5.96 22.51
C SER A 42 -0.86 -6.94 23.60
N ARG A 43 -0.94 -6.50 24.87
CA ARG A 43 -1.51 -7.28 25.98
C ARG A 43 -2.98 -7.65 25.74
N GLN A 44 -3.77 -6.74 25.21
CA GLN A 44 -5.17 -6.98 24.87
C GLN A 44 -5.33 -8.07 23.80
N ARG A 45 -4.43 -8.11 22.80
CA ARG A 45 -4.41 -9.17 21.77
C ARG A 45 -4.00 -10.53 22.35
N LEU A 46 -3.05 -10.55 23.28
CA LEU A 46 -2.53 -11.76 23.91
C LEU A 46 -3.52 -12.42 24.88
N ALA A 47 -4.22 -11.62 25.68
CA ALA A 47 -5.11 -12.09 26.74
C ALA A 47 -6.05 -13.25 26.35
N PRO A 48 -6.84 -13.18 25.26
CA PRO A 48 -7.75 -14.28 24.90
C PRO A 48 -7.01 -15.57 24.49
N LEU A 49 -5.80 -15.48 23.94
CA LEU A 49 -5.03 -16.67 23.56
C LEU A 49 -4.37 -17.33 24.77
N ILE A 50 -3.84 -16.55 25.71
CA ILE A 50 -3.29 -17.06 26.96
C ILE A 50 -4.35 -17.85 27.74
N LEU A 51 -5.58 -17.33 27.81
CA LEU A 51 -6.70 -18.00 28.46
C LEU A 51 -7.11 -19.34 27.81
N ARG A 52 -6.75 -19.57 26.55
CA ARG A 52 -7.03 -20.85 25.84
C ARG A 52 -6.03 -21.95 26.16
N VAL A 53 -4.87 -21.61 26.74
CA VAL A 53 -3.79 -22.56 27.05
C VAL A 53 -3.26 -22.39 28.48
N PRO A 54 -4.13 -22.45 29.52
CA PRO A 54 -3.71 -22.21 30.91
C PRO A 54 -2.67 -23.23 31.38
N GLU A 55 -2.78 -24.49 30.93
CA GLU A 55 -1.84 -25.57 31.27
C GLU A 55 -0.42 -25.28 30.78
N LEU A 56 -0.27 -24.61 29.64
CA LEU A 56 1.03 -24.25 29.09
C LEU A 56 1.75 -23.28 30.03
N PHE A 57 1.06 -22.23 30.48
CA PHE A 57 1.63 -21.24 31.40
C PHE A 57 1.75 -21.76 32.85
N ALA A 58 1.11 -22.89 33.19
CA ALA A 58 1.26 -23.54 34.47
C ALA A 58 2.48 -24.49 34.53
N GLN A 59 3.03 -24.92 33.38
CA GLN A 59 4.21 -25.79 33.35
C GLN A 59 5.40 -25.12 34.03
N PRO A 60 6.13 -25.81 34.94
CA PRO A 60 7.29 -25.25 35.63
C PRO A 60 8.35 -24.64 34.69
N ALA A 61 8.51 -25.22 33.50
CA ALA A 61 9.42 -24.74 32.48
C ALA A 61 9.06 -23.35 31.93
N ILE A 62 7.77 -22.99 31.95
CA ILE A 62 7.25 -21.71 31.45
C ILE A 62 6.94 -20.76 32.62
N SER A 63 6.32 -21.25 33.70
CA SER A 63 5.91 -20.41 34.84
C SER A 63 7.08 -19.78 35.60
N HIS A 64 8.26 -20.41 35.56
CA HIS A 64 9.51 -19.87 36.11
C HIS A 64 10.45 -19.29 35.06
N SER A 65 9.98 -19.14 33.82
CA SER A 65 10.80 -18.70 32.71
C SER A 65 10.91 -17.15 32.65
N PRO A 66 11.99 -16.62 32.07
CA PRO A 66 12.13 -15.22 31.69
C PRO A 66 10.90 -14.63 30.99
N LEU A 67 10.27 -15.38 30.07
CA LEU A 67 9.04 -14.98 29.39
C LEU A 67 7.87 -14.75 30.38
N ALA A 68 7.65 -15.65 31.33
CA ALA A 68 6.60 -15.47 32.33
C ALA A 68 6.89 -14.29 33.26
N ALA A 69 8.15 -14.11 33.68
CA ALA A 69 8.57 -12.97 34.49
C ALA A 69 8.33 -11.64 33.76
N LEU A 70 8.65 -11.57 32.46
CA LEU A 70 8.41 -10.39 31.62
C LEU A 70 6.91 -10.07 31.51
N MET A 71 6.08 -11.09 31.27
CA MET A 71 4.62 -10.94 31.15
C MET A 71 3.95 -10.53 32.47
N ALA A 72 4.55 -10.91 33.62
CA ALA A 72 4.05 -10.58 34.94
C ALA A 72 4.38 -9.14 35.41
N LEU A 73 5.24 -8.41 34.69
CA LEU A 73 5.59 -7.03 35.05
C LEU A 73 4.37 -6.12 34.98
N PRO A 74 3.97 -5.45 36.09
CA PRO A 74 2.84 -4.53 36.07
C PRO A 74 3.08 -3.38 35.09
N ASP A 75 4.23 -2.73 35.21
CA ASP A 75 4.72 -1.68 34.33
C ASP A 75 6.15 -2.01 33.85
N PRO A 76 6.30 -2.59 32.64
CA PRO A 76 7.60 -2.96 32.11
C PRO A 76 8.45 -1.74 31.72
N LEU A 77 7.84 -0.59 31.47
CA LEU A 77 8.55 0.64 31.10
C LEU A 77 9.17 1.31 32.32
N ASP A 78 8.49 1.26 33.46
CA ASP A 78 9.02 1.70 34.75
C ASP A 78 10.15 0.77 35.24
N GLU A 79 10.02 -0.55 35.03
CA GLU A 79 11.11 -1.50 35.31
C GLU A 79 12.34 -1.25 34.44
N ALA A 80 12.13 -1.00 33.14
CA ALA A 80 13.20 -0.61 32.22
C ALA A 80 13.96 0.65 32.66
N LEU A 81 13.25 1.64 33.22
CA LEU A 81 13.87 2.86 33.75
C LEU A 81 14.72 2.61 35.00
N ARG A 82 14.27 1.71 35.89
CA ARG A 82 15.02 1.35 37.10
C ARG A 82 16.27 0.54 36.82
N ASN A 83 16.20 -0.40 35.87
CA ASN A 83 17.28 -1.35 35.59
C ASN A 83 17.33 -1.75 34.11
N ALA A 84 17.79 -0.80 33.26
CA ALA A 84 17.86 -1.01 31.82
C ALA A 84 18.66 -2.27 31.43
N SER A 85 19.83 -2.51 32.04
CA SER A 85 20.68 -3.66 31.72
C SER A 85 20.05 -5.00 32.12
N GLY A 86 19.37 -5.06 33.27
CA GLY A 86 18.62 -6.24 33.69
C GLY A 86 17.41 -6.48 32.80
N PHE A 87 16.70 -5.43 32.42
CA PHE A 87 15.54 -5.51 31.53
C PHE A 87 15.92 -5.96 30.11
N GLU A 88 17.04 -5.47 29.56
CA GLU A 88 17.58 -5.95 28.28
C GLU A 88 17.94 -7.43 28.33
N ARG A 89 18.51 -7.90 29.44
CA ARG A 89 18.80 -9.33 29.63
C ARG A 89 17.52 -10.14 29.66
N LEU A 90 16.52 -9.69 30.44
CA LEU A 90 15.20 -10.34 30.52
C LEU A 90 14.53 -10.44 29.14
N LEU A 91 14.59 -9.37 28.33
CA LEU A 91 14.06 -9.39 26.96
C LEU A 91 14.77 -10.40 26.05
N ARG A 92 16.10 -10.49 26.13
CA ARG A 92 16.87 -11.49 25.36
C ARG A 92 16.50 -12.90 25.77
N GLU A 93 16.51 -13.19 27.08
CA GLU A 93 16.18 -14.52 27.60
C GLU A 93 14.72 -14.91 27.31
N ALA A 94 13.77 -13.97 27.38
CA ALA A 94 12.38 -14.21 26.99
C ALA A 94 12.21 -14.48 25.48
N THR A 95 13.10 -13.93 24.65
CA THR A 95 13.14 -14.23 23.21
C THR A 95 13.61 -15.66 22.97
N ASP A 96 14.61 -16.12 23.72
CA ASP A 96 15.14 -17.48 23.63
C ASP A 96 14.09 -18.51 24.12
N ASP A 97 13.38 -18.21 25.20
CA ASP A 97 12.26 -19.02 25.71
C ASP A 97 11.15 -19.23 24.68
N LEU A 98 10.87 -18.21 23.86
CA LEU A 98 9.80 -18.25 22.87
C LEU A 98 10.00 -19.38 21.86
N ALA A 99 11.26 -19.75 21.57
CA ALA A 99 11.60 -20.83 20.66
C ALA A 99 11.18 -22.23 21.20
N ALA A 100 10.92 -22.35 22.50
CA ALA A 100 10.47 -23.59 23.13
C ALA A 100 8.95 -23.82 23.05
N LEU A 101 8.19 -22.86 22.50
CA LEU A 101 6.73 -23.00 22.36
C LEU A 101 6.34 -23.98 21.23
N LEU A 102 5.23 -24.69 21.44
CA LEU A 102 4.77 -25.77 20.57
C LEU A 102 4.11 -25.27 19.27
N PRO A 103 4.12 -26.06 18.16
CA PRO A 103 3.52 -25.70 16.88
C PRO A 103 2.03 -25.30 16.94
N ASP A 104 1.23 -25.93 17.81
CA ASP A 104 -0.21 -25.63 17.96
C ASP A 104 -0.49 -24.26 18.61
N THR A 105 0.56 -23.54 19.01
CA THR A 105 0.50 -22.20 19.58
C THR A 105 1.08 -21.12 18.66
N ALA A 106 1.20 -21.39 17.35
CA ALA A 106 1.86 -20.50 16.39
C ALA A 106 1.36 -19.03 16.44
N GLU A 107 0.05 -18.80 16.59
CA GLU A 107 -0.51 -17.44 16.70
C GLU A 107 -0.11 -16.75 18.02
N LEU A 108 -0.17 -17.50 19.14
CA LEU A 108 0.25 -17.00 20.44
C LEU A 108 1.75 -16.71 20.45
N ALA A 109 2.57 -17.62 19.93
CA ALA A 109 4.01 -17.43 19.82
C ALA A 109 4.35 -16.20 18.97
N TRP A 110 3.64 -15.99 17.85
CA TRP A 110 3.81 -14.79 17.04
C TRP A 110 3.45 -13.51 17.80
N LEU A 111 2.33 -13.48 18.52
CA LEU A 111 1.92 -12.31 19.31
C LEU A 111 2.84 -12.04 20.51
N LEU A 112 3.41 -13.08 21.12
CA LEU A 112 4.41 -12.92 22.19
C LEU A 112 5.72 -12.34 21.62
N GLY A 113 6.14 -12.80 20.45
CA GLY A 113 7.26 -12.21 19.71
C GLY A 113 7.02 -10.74 19.37
N ASP A 114 5.82 -10.39 18.88
CA ASP A 114 5.40 -9.00 18.64
C ASP A 114 5.42 -8.16 19.94
N HIS A 115 4.99 -8.73 21.07
CA HIS A 115 5.03 -8.07 22.37
C HIS A 115 6.47 -7.77 22.82
N ILE A 116 7.36 -8.75 22.72
CA ILE A 116 8.79 -8.58 23.06
C ILE A 116 9.43 -7.53 22.14
N ALA A 117 9.16 -7.58 20.84
CA ALA A 117 9.65 -6.58 19.88
C ALA A 117 9.13 -5.17 20.20
N THR A 118 7.86 -5.06 20.63
CA THR A 118 7.26 -3.79 21.07
C THR A 118 7.96 -3.25 22.32
N LEU A 119 8.25 -4.10 23.31
CA LEU A 119 9.01 -3.73 24.51
C LEU A 119 10.44 -3.28 24.19
N GLN A 120 11.14 -4.00 23.31
CA GLN A 120 12.46 -3.61 22.82
C GLN A 120 12.42 -2.25 22.12
N SER A 121 11.39 -1.97 21.32
CA SER A 121 11.22 -0.67 20.69
C SER A 121 10.99 0.43 21.72
N ALA A 122 10.11 0.21 22.68
CA ALA A 122 9.83 1.19 23.74
C ALA A 122 11.06 1.49 24.62
N LEU A 123 11.91 0.49 24.88
CA LEU A 123 13.18 0.69 25.58
C LEU A 123 14.12 1.61 24.79
N ARG A 124 14.24 1.41 23.46
CA ARG A 124 15.04 2.29 22.60
C ARG A 124 14.52 3.73 22.62
N ASP A 125 13.20 3.92 22.62
CA ASP A 125 12.59 5.25 22.73
C ASP A 125 12.90 5.91 24.07
N GLN A 126 12.90 5.16 25.17
CA GLN A 126 13.30 5.67 26.49
C GLN A 126 14.78 6.08 26.52
N GLN A 127 15.66 5.25 25.97
CA GLN A 127 17.09 5.55 25.88
C GLN A 127 17.32 6.82 25.04
N ALA A 128 16.59 6.99 23.93
CA ALA A 128 16.67 8.18 23.08
C ALA A 128 16.25 9.47 23.81
N ARG A 129 15.34 9.40 24.80
CA ARG A 129 14.95 10.57 25.63
C ARG A 129 16.12 11.17 26.40
N LEU A 130 17.03 10.33 26.87
CA LEU A 130 18.23 10.78 27.58
C LEU A 130 19.16 11.61 26.68
N ALA A 131 19.06 11.44 25.36
CA ALA A 131 19.81 12.16 24.33
C ALA A 131 18.87 12.98 23.41
N THR A 132 17.96 13.76 23.99
CA THR A 132 16.94 14.51 23.22
C THR A 132 17.55 15.46 22.18
N ALA A 133 18.62 16.20 22.53
CA ALA A 133 19.28 17.11 21.60
C ALA A 133 19.88 16.37 20.39
N GLU A 134 20.51 15.22 20.61
CA GLU A 134 21.03 14.35 19.55
C GLU A 134 19.89 13.79 18.69
N THR A 135 18.78 13.37 19.31
CA THR A 135 17.60 12.88 18.59
C THR A 135 17.03 13.94 17.64
N VAL A 136 16.92 15.19 18.11
CA VAL A 136 16.48 16.33 17.28
C VAL A 136 17.43 16.55 16.10
N GLN A 137 18.74 16.58 16.35
CA GLN A 137 19.74 16.75 15.30
C GLN A 137 19.68 15.64 14.25
N ARG A 138 19.51 14.38 14.70
CA ARG A 138 19.38 13.23 13.80
C ARG A 138 18.10 13.29 12.96
N LEU A 139 16.97 13.71 13.53
CA LEU A 139 15.72 13.91 12.78
C LEU A 139 15.87 14.99 11.72
N GLN A 140 16.54 16.11 12.04
CA GLN A 140 16.81 17.18 11.08
C GLN A 140 17.74 16.72 9.96
N ALA A 141 18.81 15.99 10.28
CA ALA A 141 19.74 15.44 9.29
C ALA A 141 19.04 14.47 8.34
N VAL A 142 18.27 13.52 8.88
CA VAL A 142 17.49 12.56 8.06
C VAL A 142 16.46 13.28 7.18
N ALA A 143 15.80 14.32 7.69
CA ALA A 143 14.89 15.13 6.88
C ALA A 143 15.60 15.80 5.69
N GLN A 144 16.77 16.39 5.94
CA GLN A 144 17.59 17.02 4.90
C GLN A 144 18.05 16.00 3.85
N ASP A 145 18.52 14.83 4.28
CA ASP A 145 18.98 13.76 3.38
C ASP A 145 17.85 13.26 2.48
N PHE A 146 16.65 13.03 3.05
CA PHE A 146 15.49 12.61 2.26
C PHE A 146 15.00 13.68 1.30
N GLU A 147 14.99 14.95 1.71
CA GLU A 147 14.63 16.05 0.82
C GLU A 147 15.62 16.20 -0.34
N GLN A 148 16.93 16.13 -0.06
CA GLN A 148 17.96 16.15 -1.10
C GLN A 148 17.83 14.98 -2.07
N LEU A 149 17.61 13.77 -1.55
CA LEU A 149 17.41 12.58 -2.37
C LEU A 149 16.17 12.72 -3.26
N ALA A 150 15.04 13.19 -2.71
CA ALA A 150 13.81 13.39 -3.46
C ALA A 150 13.97 14.38 -4.62
N TRP A 151 14.68 15.50 -4.41
CA TRP A 151 14.87 16.52 -5.44
C TRP A 151 15.99 16.21 -6.44
N SER A 152 16.83 15.23 -6.16
CA SER A 152 17.92 14.83 -7.06
C SER A 152 17.46 14.19 -8.37
N ALA A 153 16.26 13.58 -8.40
CA ALA A 153 15.73 12.90 -9.58
C ALA A 153 15.44 13.91 -10.71
N ASP A 154 16.02 13.71 -11.89
CA ASP A 154 15.76 14.53 -13.09
C ASP A 154 14.61 13.93 -13.92
N PHE A 155 13.45 14.60 -13.94
CA PHE A 155 12.31 14.17 -14.76
C PHE A 155 12.34 14.75 -16.18
N GLY A 156 13.21 15.72 -16.45
CA GLY A 156 13.25 16.46 -17.71
C GLY A 156 13.51 15.58 -18.93
N PHE A 157 14.35 14.55 -18.80
CA PHE A 157 14.65 13.63 -19.92
C PHE A 157 13.50 12.66 -20.24
N LEU A 158 12.61 12.39 -19.28
CA LEU A 158 11.41 11.57 -19.47
C LEU A 158 10.25 12.38 -20.10
N TYR A 159 10.37 13.70 -20.18
CA TYR A 159 9.32 14.60 -20.66
C TYR A 159 9.37 14.82 -22.18
N HIS A 160 8.30 14.44 -22.86
CA HIS A 160 8.17 14.63 -24.30
C HIS A 160 7.63 16.02 -24.66
N ARG A 161 8.53 16.93 -25.03
CA ARG A 161 8.24 18.38 -25.21
C ARG A 161 7.10 18.72 -26.17
N LYS A 162 6.83 17.92 -27.21
CA LYS A 162 5.73 18.17 -28.16
C LYS A 162 4.37 17.65 -27.70
N ARG A 163 4.36 16.56 -26.92
CA ARG A 163 3.13 15.95 -26.40
C ARG A 163 2.76 16.53 -25.05
N HIS A 164 3.74 17.10 -24.36
CA HIS A 164 3.63 17.58 -22.99
C HIS A 164 3.29 16.47 -21.99
N LEU A 165 3.76 15.25 -22.25
CA LEU A 165 3.50 14.07 -21.43
C LEU A 165 4.83 13.40 -21.07
N PHE A 166 4.82 12.59 -20.01
CA PHE A 166 5.94 11.72 -19.68
C PHE A 166 5.89 10.42 -20.48
N HIS A 167 7.06 9.95 -20.89
CA HIS A 167 7.26 8.55 -21.28
C HIS A 167 7.02 7.64 -20.07
N ILE A 168 6.62 6.39 -20.30
CA ILE A 168 6.41 5.43 -19.20
C ILE A 168 7.71 5.19 -18.43
N GLY A 169 8.81 5.02 -19.15
CA GLY A 169 10.14 4.93 -18.58
C GLY A 169 11.24 4.93 -19.62
N TYR A 170 12.42 4.52 -19.17
CA TYR A 170 13.65 4.52 -19.94
C TYR A 170 14.43 3.23 -19.69
N ARG A 171 14.78 2.55 -20.78
CA ARG A 171 15.59 1.34 -20.78
C ARG A 171 17.06 1.72 -20.96
N VAL A 172 17.84 1.55 -19.89
CA VAL A 172 19.21 2.09 -19.79
C VAL A 172 20.17 1.38 -20.73
N ALA A 173 20.04 0.06 -20.89
CA ALA A 173 20.94 -0.72 -21.74
C ALA A 173 20.77 -0.35 -23.22
N GLU A 174 19.53 -0.11 -23.64
CA GLU A 174 19.14 0.27 -25.00
C GLU A 174 19.21 1.79 -25.23
N GLN A 175 19.46 2.57 -24.18
CA GLN A 175 19.40 4.03 -24.16
C GLN A 175 18.11 4.58 -24.80
N GLN A 176 16.99 3.94 -24.48
CA GLN A 176 15.73 4.15 -25.20
C GLN A 176 14.60 4.53 -24.25
N LEU A 177 13.93 5.63 -24.56
CA LEU A 177 12.64 6.00 -23.97
C LEU A 177 11.54 5.06 -24.48
N ASP A 178 10.62 4.68 -23.61
CA ASP A 178 9.48 3.88 -24.02
C ASP A 178 8.55 4.66 -24.96
N ALA A 179 7.94 3.98 -25.92
CA ALA A 179 7.04 4.64 -26.87
C ALA A 179 5.71 5.09 -26.23
N GLY A 180 5.32 4.45 -25.12
CA GLY A 180 4.10 4.77 -24.37
C GLY A 180 4.24 6.00 -23.50
N PHE A 181 3.11 6.64 -23.19
CA PHE A 181 3.05 7.85 -22.39
C PHE A 181 2.06 7.69 -21.24
N TYR A 182 2.32 8.40 -20.14
CA TYR A 182 1.30 8.69 -19.15
C TYR A 182 0.44 9.84 -19.62
N ASP A 183 -0.77 9.55 -20.07
CA ASP A 183 -1.66 10.48 -20.75
C ASP A 183 -3.02 10.67 -20.06
N LEU A 184 -3.19 10.17 -18.82
CA LEU A 184 -4.43 10.28 -18.05
C LEU A 184 -4.22 10.99 -16.72
N LEU A 185 -5.21 11.78 -16.31
CA LEU A 185 -5.21 12.42 -15.00
C LEU A 185 -5.53 11.42 -13.87
N ALA A 186 -6.39 10.43 -14.14
CA ALA A 186 -6.64 9.28 -13.27
C ALA A 186 -5.57 8.22 -13.53
N SER A 187 -4.39 8.41 -12.92
CA SER A 187 -3.23 7.54 -13.05
C SER A 187 -2.36 7.62 -11.79
N GLU A 188 -1.65 6.53 -11.55
CA GLU A 188 -0.57 6.36 -10.59
C GLU A 188 0.61 7.35 -10.79
N SER A 189 0.74 7.94 -11.99
CA SER A 189 1.76 8.94 -12.36
C SER A 189 1.44 10.38 -11.92
N ARG A 190 0.26 10.59 -11.33
CA ARG A 190 -0.22 11.92 -10.91
C ARG A 190 0.68 12.61 -9.89
N LEU A 191 1.21 11.86 -8.92
CA LEU A 191 2.16 12.39 -7.94
C LEU A 191 3.45 12.85 -8.61
N THR A 192 4.01 12.03 -9.51
CA THR A 192 5.17 12.40 -10.33
C THR A 192 4.92 13.68 -11.12
N SER A 193 3.74 13.79 -11.73
CA SER A 193 3.35 14.96 -12.53
C SER A 193 3.35 16.24 -11.70
N LEU A 194 2.78 16.19 -10.49
CA LEU A 194 2.75 17.32 -9.57
C LEU A 194 4.17 17.69 -9.10
N LEU A 195 4.98 16.70 -8.72
CA LEU A 195 6.36 16.88 -8.26
C LEU A 195 7.25 17.52 -9.32
N ALA A 196 7.19 17.04 -10.56
CA ALA A 196 8.02 17.57 -11.64
C ALA A 196 7.64 19.02 -11.99
N ILE A 197 6.37 19.39 -11.84
CA ILE A 197 5.92 20.80 -11.98
C ILE A 197 6.41 21.63 -10.79
N ALA A 198 6.26 21.11 -9.56
CA ALA A 198 6.67 21.77 -8.32
C ALA A 198 8.18 22.08 -8.30
N LYS A 199 8.99 21.13 -8.78
CA LYS A 199 10.45 21.26 -8.93
C LYS A 199 10.84 22.21 -10.07
N GLY A 200 9.99 22.36 -11.09
CA GLY A 200 10.27 23.15 -12.29
C GLY A 200 10.93 22.36 -13.44
N ASP A 201 11.04 21.03 -13.33
CA ASP A 201 11.55 20.16 -14.40
C ASP A 201 10.64 20.20 -15.64
N VAL A 202 9.32 20.36 -15.43
CA VAL A 202 8.33 20.43 -16.50
C VAL A 202 7.33 21.58 -16.29
N PRO A 203 6.80 22.18 -17.38
CA PRO A 203 5.85 23.28 -17.27
C PRO A 203 4.44 22.81 -16.89
N VAL A 204 3.65 23.70 -16.26
CA VAL A 204 2.24 23.46 -15.85
C VAL A 204 1.35 22.92 -16.98
N ARG A 205 1.63 23.27 -18.25
CA ARG A 205 0.91 22.72 -19.41
C ARG A 205 0.92 21.19 -19.47
N HIS A 206 1.89 20.53 -18.84
CA HIS A 206 1.89 19.07 -18.67
C HIS A 206 0.59 18.57 -18.02
N TRP A 207 0.20 19.16 -16.89
CA TRP A 207 -1.05 18.84 -16.18
C TRP A 207 -2.29 19.09 -17.05
N ALA A 208 -2.28 20.16 -17.84
CA ALA A 208 -3.36 20.48 -18.76
C ALA A 208 -3.48 19.45 -19.90
N SER A 209 -2.37 18.81 -20.30
CA SER A 209 -2.34 17.80 -21.35
C SER A 209 -2.78 16.39 -20.91
N LEU A 210 -2.92 16.14 -19.61
CA LEU A 210 -3.43 14.86 -19.10
C LEU A 210 -4.92 14.67 -19.47
N GLY A 211 -5.27 13.51 -20.00
CA GLY A 211 -6.61 13.15 -20.43
C GLY A 211 -7.59 13.05 -19.25
N ARG A 212 -8.81 13.54 -19.48
CA ARG A 212 -9.93 13.50 -18.52
C ARG A 212 -11.13 12.78 -19.14
N PRO A 213 -11.04 11.47 -19.40
CA PRO A 213 -12.13 10.71 -20.01
C PRO A 213 -13.28 10.55 -18.99
N PHE A 214 -14.14 11.56 -18.92
CA PHE A 214 -15.25 11.61 -17.98
C PHE A 214 -16.30 10.53 -18.27
N TYR A 215 -16.90 10.03 -17.20
CA TYR A 215 -18.07 9.16 -17.24
C TYR A 215 -18.98 9.47 -16.05
N ALA A 216 -20.24 9.03 -16.11
CA ALA A 216 -21.20 9.22 -15.03
C ALA A 216 -21.47 7.90 -14.26
N VAL A 217 -21.44 7.97 -12.93
CA VAL A 217 -21.94 6.92 -12.02
C VAL A 217 -23.08 7.51 -11.19
N GLY A 218 -24.31 7.29 -11.65
CA GLY A 218 -25.47 7.96 -11.07
C GLY A 218 -25.37 9.47 -11.28
N THR A 219 -25.39 10.25 -10.20
CA THR A 219 -25.29 11.72 -10.23
C THR A 219 -23.85 12.26 -10.13
N GLN A 220 -22.84 11.38 -10.00
CA GLN A 220 -21.45 11.80 -9.82
C GLN A 220 -20.63 11.56 -11.10
N ALA A 221 -19.86 12.57 -11.48
CA ALA A 221 -18.85 12.45 -12.53
C ALA A 221 -17.64 11.68 -11.99
N GLY A 222 -17.10 10.76 -12.78
CA GLY A 222 -15.83 10.10 -12.52
C GLY A 222 -14.92 10.19 -13.74
N LEU A 223 -13.70 9.67 -13.61
CA LEU A 223 -12.73 9.53 -14.69
C LEU A 223 -12.47 8.05 -14.98
N ARG A 224 -12.33 7.69 -16.27
CA ARG A 224 -11.77 6.39 -16.64
C ARG A 224 -10.25 6.42 -16.48
N SER A 225 -9.67 5.32 -16.01
CA SER A 225 -8.22 5.09 -16.00
C SER A 225 -7.84 4.11 -17.09
N TRP A 226 -6.56 3.79 -17.24
CA TRP A 226 -6.12 2.88 -18.30
C TRP A 226 -6.70 1.49 -18.08
N SER A 227 -6.56 0.97 -16.87
CA SER A 227 -6.95 -0.41 -16.52
C SER A 227 -8.21 -0.53 -15.67
N GLY A 228 -8.68 0.57 -15.08
CA GLY A 228 -9.77 0.56 -14.10
C GLY A 228 -9.35 0.04 -12.72
N SER A 229 -8.04 0.03 -12.43
CA SER A 229 -7.48 -0.46 -11.16
C SER A 229 -7.69 0.54 -10.04
N MET A 230 -7.91 0.08 -8.81
CA MET A 230 -8.09 0.99 -7.66
C MET A 230 -6.87 1.90 -7.42
N PHE A 231 -5.65 1.36 -7.59
CA PHE A 231 -4.43 2.12 -7.29
C PHE A 231 -4.22 3.34 -8.20
N GLU A 232 -4.65 3.28 -9.47
CA GLU A 232 -4.58 4.42 -10.41
C GLU A 232 -5.32 5.65 -9.87
N TYR A 233 -6.37 5.43 -9.06
CA TYR A 233 -7.15 6.50 -8.46
C TYR A 233 -6.62 6.92 -7.08
N LEU A 234 -6.27 5.94 -6.24
CA LEU A 234 -6.13 6.18 -4.79
C LEU A 234 -4.69 6.14 -4.27
N MET A 235 -3.74 5.57 -5.01
CA MET A 235 -2.33 5.54 -4.58
C MET A 235 -1.74 6.95 -4.43
N PRO A 236 -1.92 7.90 -5.38
CA PRO A 236 -1.36 9.24 -5.18
C PRO A 236 -1.98 9.97 -3.98
N SER A 237 -3.24 9.65 -3.63
CA SER A 237 -3.94 10.21 -2.47
C SER A 237 -3.39 9.74 -1.12
N LEU A 238 -2.41 8.83 -1.07
CA LEU A 238 -1.70 8.46 0.15
C LEU A 238 -0.95 9.65 0.76
N VAL A 239 -0.39 10.51 -0.09
CA VAL A 239 0.40 11.69 0.32
C VAL A 239 -0.15 13.01 -0.23
N LEU A 240 -1.06 12.96 -1.21
CA LEU A 240 -1.77 14.15 -1.70
C LEU A 240 -3.14 14.28 -1.02
N ASP A 241 -3.45 15.47 -0.53
CA ASP A 241 -4.80 15.82 -0.09
C ASP A 241 -5.58 16.43 -1.25
N GLU A 242 -6.52 15.66 -1.79
CA GLU A 242 -7.39 16.10 -2.87
C GLU A 242 -8.62 16.81 -2.27
N PRO A 243 -8.82 18.11 -2.60
CA PRO A 243 -9.88 18.92 -2.00
C PRO A 243 -11.29 18.37 -2.26
N HIS A 244 -12.20 18.65 -1.34
CA HIS A 244 -13.61 18.33 -1.53
C HIS A 244 -14.19 19.07 -2.76
N GLY A 245 -14.97 18.35 -3.57
CA GLY A 245 -15.54 18.88 -4.83
C GLY A 245 -14.53 19.02 -5.97
N SER A 246 -13.30 18.50 -5.80
CA SER A 246 -12.36 18.34 -6.91
C SER A 246 -12.69 17.11 -7.75
N VAL A 247 -12.35 17.17 -9.04
CA VAL A 247 -12.52 16.09 -10.01
C VAL A 247 -11.79 14.82 -9.60
N LEU A 248 -10.61 14.97 -9.01
CA LEU A 248 -9.76 13.85 -8.59
C LEU A 248 -10.41 13.09 -7.43
N ARG A 249 -10.90 13.84 -6.42
CA ARG A 249 -11.63 13.25 -5.31
C ARG A 249 -12.92 12.58 -5.76
N ASP A 250 -13.69 13.25 -6.61
CA ASP A 250 -14.93 12.69 -7.15
C ASP A 250 -14.68 11.43 -7.98
N ALA A 251 -13.59 11.39 -8.76
CA ALA A 251 -13.16 10.20 -9.50
C ALA A 251 -12.81 9.03 -8.57
N GLY A 252 -12.09 9.26 -7.47
CA GLY A 252 -11.80 8.23 -6.47
C GLY A 252 -13.08 7.68 -5.83
N HIS A 253 -14.02 8.56 -5.44
CA HIS A 253 -15.32 8.16 -4.91
C HIS A 253 -16.16 7.36 -5.95
N ALA A 254 -16.14 7.77 -7.22
CA ALA A 254 -16.83 7.08 -8.31
C ALA A 254 -16.24 5.69 -8.60
N ALA A 255 -14.91 5.58 -8.58
CA ALA A 255 -14.21 4.31 -8.73
C ALA A 255 -14.58 3.33 -7.62
N VAL A 256 -14.53 3.74 -6.35
CA VAL A 256 -14.92 2.88 -5.21
C VAL A 256 -16.37 2.40 -5.32
N ARG A 257 -17.31 3.29 -5.68
CA ARG A 257 -18.72 2.88 -5.87
C ARG A 257 -18.89 1.85 -6.98
N GLU A 258 -18.25 2.08 -8.12
CA GLU A 258 -18.33 1.17 -9.26
C GLU A 258 -17.67 -0.18 -8.94
N GLN A 259 -16.53 -0.20 -8.25
CA GLN A 259 -15.90 -1.45 -7.78
C GLN A 259 -16.81 -2.26 -6.85
N ILE A 260 -17.46 -1.61 -5.89
CA ILE A 260 -18.42 -2.26 -4.98
C ILE A 260 -19.61 -2.81 -5.77
N ALA A 261 -20.16 -2.04 -6.71
CA ALA A 261 -21.30 -2.46 -7.52
C ALA A 261 -20.93 -3.66 -8.42
N PHE A 262 -19.78 -3.61 -9.07
CA PHE A 262 -19.26 -4.67 -9.92
C PHE A 262 -19.06 -5.98 -9.13
N ALA A 263 -18.38 -5.92 -7.99
CA ALA A 263 -18.15 -7.11 -7.15
C ALA A 263 -19.46 -7.68 -6.59
N ARG A 264 -20.41 -6.83 -6.21
CA ARG A 264 -21.74 -7.26 -5.75
C ARG A 264 -22.51 -8.02 -6.83
N ALA A 265 -22.43 -7.58 -8.08
CA ALA A 265 -23.04 -8.28 -9.20
C ALA A 265 -22.44 -9.69 -9.41
N HIS A 266 -21.16 -9.86 -9.09
CA HIS A 266 -20.43 -11.13 -9.16
C HIS A 266 -20.47 -11.95 -7.85
N LYS A 267 -21.06 -11.40 -6.79
CA LYS A 267 -21.18 -12.03 -5.46
C LYS A 267 -19.82 -12.37 -4.82
N VAL A 268 -18.83 -11.50 -5.00
CA VAL A 268 -17.49 -11.61 -4.40
C VAL A 268 -17.16 -10.37 -3.56
N PRO A 269 -16.15 -10.42 -2.66
CA PRO A 269 -15.60 -9.21 -2.05
C PRO A 269 -15.10 -8.22 -3.12
N TRP A 270 -15.05 -6.93 -2.80
CA TRP A 270 -14.58 -5.91 -3.74
C TRP A 270 -13.10 -5.56 -3.51
N GLY A 271 -12.50 -4.78 -4.43
CA GLY A 271 -11.10 -4.40 -4.38
C GLY A 271 -10.31 -5.03 -5.51
N ILE A 272 -10.52 -4.55 -6.73
CA ILE A 272 -9.82 -4.99 -7.94
C ILE A 272 -8.75 -3.94 -8.26
N SER A 273 -7.52 -4.39 -8.35
CA SER A 273 -6.37 -3.56 -8.68
C SER A 273 -5.24 -4.48 -9.15
N GLU A 274 -4.25 -3.91 -9.84
CA GLU A 274 -3.01 -4.61 -10.22
C GLU A 274 -2.45 -5.47 -9.08
N SER A 275 -2.26 -6.76 -9.33
CA SER A 275 -1.83 -7.75 -8.35
C SER A 275 -1.29 -9.00 -9.02
N ALA A 276 -0.65 -9.86 -8.22
CA ALA A 276 -0.46 -11.24 -8.65
C ALA A 276 -1.80 -11.99 -8.68
N TYR A 277 -1.87 -13.02 -9.51
CA TYR A 277 -3.05 -13.85 -9.72
C TYR A 277 -2.67 -15.35 -9.76
N ALA A 278 -3.64 -16.26 -9.76
CA ALA A 278 -3.39 -17.70 -9.60
C ALA A 278 -2.81 -18.39 -10.87
N GLY A 279 -2.31 -17.63 -11.84
CA GLY A 279 -1.48 -18.16 -12.92
C GLY A 279 -0.07 -18.43 -12.41
N ARG A 280 0.55 -19.52 -12.87
CA ARG A 280 1.95 -19.85 -12.53
C ARG A 280 2.76 -20.14 -13.78
N ASP A 281 4.02 -19.71 -13.78
CA ASP A 281 4.98 -20.11 -14.81
C ASP A 281 5.64 -21.46 -14.46
N HIS A 282 6.63 -21.85 -15.26
CA HIS A 282 7.39 -23.08 -15.09
C HIS A 282 8.20 -23.13 -13.77
N THR A 283 8.40 -21.99 -13.10
CA THR A 283 9.06 -21.89 -11.78
C THR A 283 8.08 -21.97 -10.63
N LEU A 284 6.77 -22.12 -10.91
CA LEU A 284 5.67 -22.07 -9.96
C LEU A 284 5.43 -20.69 -9.34
N ALA A 285 6.09 -19.64 -9.85
CA ALA A 285 5.86 -18.27 -9.41
C ALA A 285 4.51 -17.75 -9.91
N TYR A 286 3.75 -17.12 -8.99
CA TYR A 286 2.53 -16.42 -9.37
C TYR A 286 2.82 -15.34 -10.41
N GLN A 287 1.96 -15.26 -11.42
CA GLN A 287 2.06 -14.26 -12.46
C GLN A 287 1.41 -12.95 -12.00
N TYR A 288 1.86 -11.85 -12.59
CA TYR A 288 1.45 -10.51 -12.24
C TYR A 288 0.77 -9.85 -13.43
N ALA A 289 -0.35 -9.17 -13.18
CA ALA A 289 -1.03 -8.46 -14.24
C ALA A 289 -1.72 -7.20 -13.69
N PRO A 290 -1.96 -6.21 -14.54
CA PRO A 290 -2.96 -5.19 -14.25
C PRO A 290 -4.37 -5.81 -14.22
N GLN A 291 -5.15 -5.57 -13.16
CA GLN A 291 -6.57 -5.93 -13.08
C GLN A 291 -7.41 -4.71 -12.72
N GLY A 292 -8.59 -4.58 -13.33
CA GLY A 292 -9.47 -3.46 -13.05
C GLY A 292 -10.88 -3.68 -13.54
N VAL A 293 -11.79 -2.79 -13.12
CA VAL A 293 -13.20 -2.92 -13.48
C VAL A 293 -13.41 -2.47 -14.93
N PRO A 294 -14.04 -3.29 -15.80
CA PRO A 294 -14.20 -2.96 -17.22
C PRO A 294 -14.90 -1.62 -17.50
N ARG A 295 -15.85 -1.20 -16.65
CA ARG A 295 -16.54 0.10 -16.77
C ARG A 295 -15.63 1.30 -16.48
N LEU A 296 -14.57 1.10 -15.70
CA LEU A 296 -13.58 2.12 -15.35
C LEU A 296 -12.40 2.16 -16.33
N ALA A 297 -12.15 1.06 -17.03
CA ALA A 297 -10.98 0.87 -17.87
C ALA A 297 -11.15 1.47 -19.27
N LEU A 298 -10.13 2.12 -19.84
CA LEU A 298 -10.06 2.44 -21.28
C LEU A 298 -9.64 1.23 -22.11
N ARG A 299 -8.71 0.43 -21.59
CA ARG A 299 -8.31 -0.82 -22.23
C ARG A 299 -9.46 -1.82 -22.20
N ARG A 300 -9.37 -2.85 -23.05
CA ARG A 300 -10.26 -4.01 -22.95
C ARG A 300 -9.78 -4.93 -21.83
N THR A 301 -10.56 -5.01 -20.76
CA THR A 301 -10.35 -6.00 -19.69
C THR A 301 -11.31 -7.18 -19.92
N PRO A 302 -10.83 -8.43 -19.93
CA PRO A 302 -11.71 -9.60 -20.03
C PRO A 302 -12.74 -9.60 -18.88
N PRO A 303 -14.04 -9.79 -19.15
CA PRO A 303 -15.07 -9.75 -18.12
C PRO A 303 -14.99 -10.92 -17.13
N ASP A 304 -14.30 -11.99 -17.50
CA ASP A 304 -14.06 -13.20 -16.72
C ASP A 304 -12.77 -13.14 -15.87
N GLU A 305 -11.97 -12.07 -16.01
CA GLU A 305 -10.87 -11.79 -15.08
C GLU A 305 -11.41 -11.14 -13.81
N LEU A 306 -11.44 -11.93 -12.73
CA LEU A 306 -11.98 -11.51 -11.44
C LEU A 306 -10.97 -11.85 -10.34
N VAL A 307 -10.03 -10.92 -10.10
CA VAL A 307 -9.00 -11.05 -9.07
C VAL A 307 -9.22 -9.94 -8.05
N ILE A 308 -9.38 -10.32 -6.78
CA ILE A 308 -9.62 -9.40 -5.67
C ILE A 308 -8.33 -9.26 -4.88
N ALA A 309 -7.80 -8.05 -4.84
CA ALA A 309 -6.58 -7.67 -4.15
C ALA A 309 -6.91 -6.92 -2.83
N PRO A 310 -6.63 -7.50 -1.64
CA PRO A 310 -6.99 -6.88 -0.37
C PRO A 310 -6.41 -5.47 -0.16
N TYR A 311 -5.24 -5.16 -0.70
CA TYR A 311 -4.64 -3.83 -0.59
C TYR A 311 -5.50 -2.74 -1.27
N ALA A 312 -6.28 -3.08 -2.30
CA ALA A 312 -7.21 -2.16 -2.94
C ALA A 312 -8.35 -1.74 -1.99
N THR A 313 -8.77 -2.67 -1.12
CA THR A 313 -9.70 -2.35 -0.03
C THR A 313 -9.06 -1.44 1.00
N ALA A 314 -7.76 -1.64 1.30
CA ALA A 314 -7.03 -0.77 2.21
C ALA A 314 -6.93 0.67 1.68
N LEU A 315 -6.58 0.85 0.40
CA LEU A 315 -6.58 2.15 -0.27
C LEU A 315 -7.95 2.85 -0.16
N ALA A 316 -9.02 2.11 -0.46
CA ALA A 316 -10.38 2.62 -0.41
C ALA A 316 -10.91 2.90 1.00
N ALA A 317 -10.25 2.42 2.06
CA ALA A 317 -10.61 2.75 3.43
C ALA A 317 -10.52 4.26 3.71
N GLN A 318 -9.66 4.99 2.98
CA GLN A 318 -9.56 6.45 3.04
C GLN A 318 -10.84 7.18 2.55
N ILE A 319 -11.69 6.48 1.79
CA ILE A 319 -12.96 6.99 1.25
C ILE A 319 -14.17 6.39 1.97
N ALA A 320 -14.16 5.08 2.22
CA ALA A 320 -15.30 4.35 2.76
C ALA A 320 -14.86 3.38 3.88
N PRO A 321 -14.43 3.89 5.05
CA PRO A 321 -13.78 3.09 6.09
C PRO A 321 -14.68 1.96 6.64
N HIS A 322 -15.97 2.25 6.88
CA HIS A 322 -16.91 1.22 7.37
C HIS A 322 -17.11 0.08 6.36
N ARG A 323 -17.26 0.42 5.07
CA ARG A 323 -17.39 -0.58 4.01
C ARG A 323 -16.10 -1.38 3.81
N ALA A 324 -14.94 -0.74 3.98
CA ALA A 324 -13.66 -1.43 3.92
C ALA A 324 -13.52 -2.44 5.07
N ALA A 325 -13.93 -2.08 6.29
CA ALA A 325 -13.94 -2.98 7.44
C ALA A 325 -14.86 -4.20 7.21
N GLU A 326 -16.08 -3.98 6.71
CA GLU A 326 -17.01 -5.06 6.32
C GLU A 326 -16.39 -5.97 5.25
N ASN A 327 -15.71 -5.40 4.26
CA ASN A 327 -15.09 -6.15 3.18
C ASN A 327 -13.87 -6.96 3.64
N PHE A 328 -13.06 -6.41 4.55
CA PHE A 328 -11.98 -7.16 5.19
C PHE A 328 -12.51 -8.33 6.02
N ALA A 329 -13.61 -8.13 6.74
CA ALA A 329 -14.28 -9.22 7.46
C ALA A 329 -14.75 -10.31 6.49
N ALA A 330 -15.35 -9.94 5.35
CA ALA A 330 -15.74 -10.88 4.31
C ALA A 330 -14.54 -11.65 3.74
N MET A 331 -13.44 -10.98 3.36
CA MET A 331 -12.21 -11.64 2.88
C MET A 331 -11.59 -12.56 3.94
N GLN A 332 -11.69 -12.21 5.22
CA GLN A 332 -11.20 -13.06 6.31
C GLN A 332 -11.98 -14.38 6.41
N THR A 333 -13.29 -14.39 6.11
CA THR A 333 -14.06 -15.65 6.02
C THR A 333 -13.62 -16.56 4.86
N LEU A 334 -12.90 -16.00 3.89
CA LEU A 334 -12.29 -16.70 2.75
C LEU A 334 -10.82 -17.08 3.01
N ALA A 335 -10.38 -17.11 4.28
CA ALA A 335 -9.02 -17.42 4.67
C ALA A 335 -7.93 -16.57 3.98
N ALA A 336 -8.26 -15.33 3.61
CA ALA A 336 -7.33 -14.43 2.92
C ALA A 336 -6.22 -13.84 3.81
N ARG A 337 -6.10 -14.28 5.07
CA ARG A 337 -5.08 -13.80 6.03
C ARG A 337 -4.02 -14.86 6.28
N ALA A 338 -2.77 -14.43 6.30
CA ALA A 338 -1.61 -15.25 6.60
C ALA A 338 -0.57 -14.42 7.39
N ARG A 339 0.69 -14.87 7.42
CA ARG A 339 1.74 -14.36 8.32
C ARG A 339 1.97 -12.85 8.27
N TYR A 340 1.86 -12.22 7.09
CA TYR A 340 2.06 -10.78 6.91
C TYR A 340 0.76 -10.01 6.67
N GLY A 341 -0.35 -10.49 7.24
CA GLY A 341 -1.66 -9.87 7.05
C GLY A 341 -2.41 -10.48 5.88
N PHE A 342 -3.11 -9.67 5.10
CA PHE A 342 -3.84 -10.17 3.94
C PHE A 342 -2.86 -10.59 2.84
N ILE A 343 -3.15 -11.73 2.21
CA ILE A 343 -2.42 -12.24 1.05
C ILE A 343 -2.59 -11.30 -0.16
N GLU A 344 -1.77 -11.50 -1.18
CA GLU A 344 -1.77 -10.68 -2.38
C GLU A 344 -3.12 -10.61 -3.09
N ALA A 345 -3.79 -11.75 -3.28
CA ALA A 345 -5.09 -11.78 -3.94
C ALA A 345 -5.92 -13.05 -3.68
N LEU A 346 -7.22 -12.95 -3.97
CA LEU A 346 -8.15 -14.05 -4.18
C LEU A 346 -8.56 -14.05 -5.65
N ASP A 347 -8.25 -15.12 -6.38
CA ASP A 347 -8.57 -15.25 -7.81
C ASP A 347 -9.85 -16.07 -8.00
N PHE A 348 -10.90 -15.44 -8.53
CA PHE A 348 -12.20 -16.04 -8.83
C PHE A 348 -12.37 -16.33 -10.33
N SER A 349 -11.31 -16.19 -11.12
CA SER A 349 -11.40 -16.28 -12.58
C SER A 349 -11.62 -17.73 -13.02
N PRO A 350 -12.73 -18.09 -13.69
CA PRO A 350 -13.09 -19.48 -13.95
C PRO A 350 -12.02 -20.29 -14.68
N ALA A 351 -11.28 -19.65 -15.60
CA ALA A 351 -10.22 -20.28 -16.37
C ALA A 351 -9.01 -20.75 -15.52
N ARG A 352 -8.90 -20.31 -14.27
CA ARG A 352 -7.78 -20.60 -13.36
C ARG A 352 -8.15 -21.46 -12.16
N LEU A 353 -9.42 -21.83 -12.02
CA LEU A 353 -9.90 -22.68 -10.94
C LEU A 353 -9.75 -24.15 -11.35
N ALA A 354 -9.12 -24.95 -10.47
CA ALA A 354 -9.05 -26.39 -10.62
C ALA A 354 -10.14 -27.05 -9.76
N GLY A 355 -10.69 -28.19 -10.22
CA GLY A 355 -11.38 -29.13 -9.32
C GLY A 355 -12.61 -28.62 -8.55
N GLY A 356 -13.35 -27.64 -9.07
CA GLY A 356 -14.59 -27.17 -8.46
C GLY A 356 -14.43 -26.19 -7.29
N GLU A 357 -13.21 -25.69 -7.05
CA GLU A 357 -12.95 -24.60 -6.11
C GLU A 357 -13.70 -23.33 -6.53
N ALA A 358 -14.18 -22.54 -5.55
CA ALA A 358 -14.85 -21.27 -5.82
C ALA A 358 -13.88 -20.10 -6.06
N TYR A 359 -12.65 -20.23 -5.58
CA TYR A 359 -11.55 -19.26 -5.73
C TYR A 359 -10.21 -19.92 -5.40
N ALA A 360 -9.11 -19.31 -5.85
CA ALA A 360 -7.75 -19.69 -5.50
C ALA A 360 -7.03 -18.56 -4.74
N GLY A 361 -6.41 -18.88 -3.61
CA GLY A 361 -5.62 -17.93 -2.83
C GLY A 361 -4.22 -17.72 -3.40
N VAL A 362 -3.81 -16.46 -3.59
CA VAL A 362 -2.46 -16.07 -4.04
C VAL A 362 -1.61 -15.73 -2.82
N GLY A 363 -1.02 -16.76 -2.21
CA GLY A 363 -0.25 -16.67 -0.96
C GLY A 363 1.14 -16.03 -1.05
N THR A 364 1.28 -14.90 -1.75
CA THR A 364 2.49 -14.07 -1.77
C THR A 364 2.22 -12.71 -1.11
N PHE A 365 3.26 -11.92 -0.88
CA PHE A 365 3.18 -10.59 -0.28
C PHE A 365 4.13 -9.63 -0.98
N MET A 366 3.60 -8.53 -1.52
CA MET A 366 4.40 -7.49 -2.14
C MET A 366 4.62 -6.31 -1.19
N ALA A 367 5.87 -5.86 -1.07
CA ALA A 367 6.23 -4.79 -0.15
C ALA A 367 5.45 -3.49 -0.41
N HIS A 368 5.22 -3.13 -1.67
CA HIS A 368 4.47 -1.92 -2.02
C HIS A 368 2.98 -2.05 -1.70
N HIS A 369 2.34 -3.21 -1.92
CA HIS A 369 0.94 -3.44 -1.51
C HIS A 369 0.75 -3.40 0.01
N GLN A 370 1.69 -3.97 0.77
CA GLN A 370 1.68 -3.87 2.23
C GLN A 370 1.94 -2.45 2.70
N GLY A 371 2.92 -1.75 2.11
CA GLY A 371 3.23 -0.35 2.41
C GLY A 371 2.04 0.57 2.17
N MET A 372 1.39 0.46 1.00
CA MET A 372 0.17 1.24 0.69
C MET A 372 -0.95 0.93 1.68
N SER A 373 -1.11 -0.33 2.08
CA SER A 373 -2.14 -0.72 3.07
C SER A 373 -1.89 -0.06 4.42
N ILE A 374 -0.65 -0.10 4.92
CA ILE A 374 -0.26 0.51 6.19
C ILE A 374 -0.49 2.03 6.15
N VAL A 375 -0.01 2.71 5.11
CA VAL A 375 -0.16 4.17 4.99
C VAL A 375 -1.64 4.57 4.87
N SER A 376 -2.44 3.82 4.11
CA SER A 376 -3.88 4.09 3.97
C SER A 376 -4.61 3.99 5.31
N LEU A 377 -4.36 2.92 6.06
CA LEU A 377 -4.98 2.71 7.36
C LEU A 377 -4.47 3.73 8.39
N ALA A 378 -3.19 4.09 8.33
CA ALA A 378 -2.63 5.16 9.16
C ALA A 378 -3.31 6.51 8.87
N ASN A 379 -3.55 6.85 7.60
CA ASN A 379 -4.31 8.04 7.24
C ASN A 379 -5.73 8.01 7.84
N VAL A 380 -6.44 6.88 7.76
CA VAL A 380 -7.77 6.75 8.39
C VAL A 380 -7.71 6.94 9.91
N LEU A 381 -6.76 6.28 10.58
CA LEU A 381 -6.69 6.25 12.05
C LEU A 381 -6.01 7.47 12.68
N ARG A 382 -5.18 8.20 11.92
CA ARG A 382 -4.37 9.33 12.39
C ARG A 382 -4.70 10.65 11.67
N GLY A 383 -5.89 10.72 11.08
CA GLY A 383 -6.46 11.94 10.49
C GLY A 383 -5.76 12.43 9.22
N GLY A 384 -5.22 11.54 8.41
CA GLY A 384 -4.52 11.85 7.17
C GLY A 384 -3.05 12.24 7.39
N CYS A 385 -2.34 11.57 8.31
CA CYS A 385 -0.99 11.98 8.70
C CYS A 385 -0.01 12.06 7.53
N ALA A 386 -0.01 11.07 6.63
CA ALA A 386 0.88 11.07 5.47
C ALA A 386 0.49 12.14 4.43
N GLN A 387 -0.81 12.42 4.27
CA GLN A 387 -1.29 13.52 3.44
C GLN A 387 -0.84 14.88 4.00
N ARG A 388 -0.98 15.10 5.31
CA ARG A 388 -0.51 16.34 5.95
C ARG A 388 0.99 16.54 5.77
N TRP A 389 1.78 15.48 5.89
CA TRP A 389 3.22 15.57 5.65
C TRP A 389 3.56 15.84 4.19
N GLY A 390 2.93 15.13 3.24
CA GLY A 390 3.15 15.36 1.81
C GLY A 390 2.80 16.79 1.37
N MET A 391 1.67 17.31 1.87
CA MET A 391 1.20 18.66 1.55
C MET A 391 1.94 19.78 2.30
N ALA A 392 2.72 19.48 3.34
CA ALA A 392 3.50 20.46 4.09
C ALA A 392 4.79 20.90 3.38
N ASN A 393 5.20 20.22 2.30
CA ASN A 393 6.35 20.66 1.52
C ASN A 393 6.00 21.92 0.71
N ALA A 394 6.83 22.97 0.84
CA ALA A 394 6.58 24.27 0.22
C ALA A 394 6.45 24.23 -1.33
N HIS A 395 7.19 23.35 -2.01
CA HIS A 395 7.09 23.21 -3.46
C HIS A 395 5.77 22.56 -3.87
N ILE A 396 5.30 21.58 -3.11
CA ILE A 396 3.99 20.94 -3.33
C ILE A 396 2.86 21.93 -3.04
N GLU A 397 2.95 22.68 -1.93
CA GLU A 397 1.98 23.70 -1.56
C GLU A 397 1.82 24.75 -2.67
N ALA A 398 2.93 25.20 -3.26
CA ALA A 398 2.94 26.20 -4.34
C ALA A 398 2.15 25.77 -5.60
N VAL A 399 2.03 24.46 -5.85
CA VAL A 399 1.29 23.92 -7.01
C VAL A 399 -0.02 23.23 -6.63
N SER A 400 -0.40 23.25 -5.34
CA SER A 400 -1.59 22.57 -4.81
C SER A 400 -2.90 22.97 -5.51
N SER A 401 -2.98 24.19 -6.04
CA SER A 401 -4.12 24.67 -6.83
C SER A 401 -4.50 23.77 -8.01
N LEU A 402 -3.57 22.99 -8.57
CA LEU A 402 -3.84 22.00 -9.62
C LEU A 402 -4.77 20.87 -9.16
N LEU A 403 -4.80 20.58 -7.85
CA LEU A 403 -5.67 19.57 -7.25
C LEU A 403 -7.13 20.05 -7.11
N HIS A 404 -7.39 21.35 -7.26
CA HIS A 404 -8.73 21.95 -7.08
C HIS A 404 -9.59 21.93 -8.36
N GLU A 405 -9.10 21.32 -9.45
CA GLU A 405 -9.86 21.24 -10.69
C GLU A 405 -11.25 20.61 -10.46
N ARG A 406 -12.30 21.16 -11.07
CA ARG A 406 -13.68 20.67 -10.93
C ARG A 406 -14.12 19.91 -12.18
N ALA A 407 -15.01 18.95 -12.00
CA ALA A 407 -15.68 18.30 -13.12
C ALA A 407 -16.53 19.32 -13.92
N PRO A 408 -16.68 19.12 -15.25
CA PRO A 408 -17.57 19.94 -16.07
C PRO A 408 -19.03 19.75 -15.66
N ARG A 409 -19.87 20.77 -15.94
CA ARG A 409 -21.31 20.74 -15.60
C ARG A 409 -22.08 19.67 -16.37
N GLU A 410 -21.63 19.34 -17.57
CA GLU A 410 -22.21 18.29 -18.42
C GLU A 410 -21.14 17.24 -18.71
N VAL A 411 -21.49 15.98 -18.49
CA VAL A 411 -20.65 14.82 -18.75
C VAL A 411 -21.43 13.86 -19.63
N SER A 412 -20.79 13.36 -20.69
CA SER A 412 -21.40 12.30 -21.51
C SER A 412 -21.72 11.08 -20.65
N MET A 413 -23.00 10.69 -20.64
CA MET A 413 -23.40 9.40 -20.11
C MET A 413 -22.90 8.31 -21.04
N LEU A 414 -21.90 7.55 -20.61
CA LEU A 414 -21.46 6.36 -21.31
C LEU A 414 -22.29 5.15 -20.84
N TYR A 415 -23.04 4.57 -21.77
CA TYR A 415 -23.65 3.26 -21.63
C TYR A 415 -22.54 2.20 -21.46
N ALA A 416 -22.83 1.13 -20.71
CA ALA A 416 -21.93 -0.01 -20.62
C ALA A 416 -21.50 -0.44 -22.04
N PRO A 417 -20.22 -0.81 -22.27
CA PRO A 417 -19.83 -1.34 -23.56
C PRO A 417 -20.77 -2.50 -23.91
N LEU A 418 -21.33 -2.48 -25.12
CA LEU A 418 -22.13 -3.59 -25.63
C LEU A 418 -21.30 -4.87 -25.48
N PRO A 419 -21.90 -6.01 -25.09
CA PRO A 419 -21.20 -7.28 -25.11
C PRO A 419 -20.61 -7.46 -26.51
N GLY A 420 -19.28 -7.49 -26.60
CA GLY A 420 -18.62 -7.83 -27.84
C GLY A 420 -19.00 -9.25 -28.26
N PRO A 421 -18.82 -9.63 -29.53
CA PRO A 421 -18.89 -11.03 -29.91
C PRO A 421 -17.96 -11.85 -28.99
N PRO A 422 -18.34 -13.09 -28.64
CA PRO A 422 -17.58 -13.91 -27.71
C PRO A 422 -16.10 -13.92 -28.11
N THR A 423 -15.23 -13.66 -27.15
CA THR A 423 -13.79 -13.77 -27.33
C THR A 423 -13.54 -15.18 -27.86
N LEU A 424 -13.18 -15.31 -29.14
CA LEU A 424 -12.54 -16.53 -29.61
C LEU A 424 -11.36 -16.71 -28.66
N ALA A 425 -11.47 -17.69 -27.76
CA ALA A 425 -10.41 -18.07 -26.86
C ALA A 425 -9.13 -18.01 -27.67
N LEU A 426 -8.18 -17.17 -27.25
CA LEU A 426 -6.86 -17.14 -27.83
C LEU A 426 -6.44 -18.60 -27.94
N GLN A 427 -6.52 -19.13 -29.17
CA GLN A 427 -6.20 -20.51 -29.44
C GLN A 427 -4.81 -20.66 -28.87
N ARG A 428 -4.68 -21.61 -27.94
CA ARG A 428 -3.40 -22.12 -27.45
C ARG A 428 -2.41 -22.00 -28.59
N ARG A 429 -1.49 -21.04 -28.53
CA ARG A 429 -0.32 -21.10 -29.40
C ARG A 429 0.31 -22.43 -29.02
N GLY A 430 0.23 -23.40 -29.93
CA GLY A 430 0.99 -24.64 -29.81
C GLY A 430 2.45 -24.27 -29.56
N PRO A 431 3.23 -25.14 -28.91
CA PRO A 431 4.61 -24.85 -28.55
C PRO A 431 5.37 -24.41 -29.81
N ALA A 432 5.57 -23.10 -29.96
CA ALA A 432 6.45 -22.58 -30.96
C ALA A 432 7.85 -22.93 -30.47
N LEU A 433 8.64 -23.58 -31.33
CA LEU A 433 10.02 -23.96 -31.08
C LEU A 433 10.75 -22.82 -30.36
N LEU A 434 11.08 -23.06 -29.09
CA LEU A 434 11.92 -22.20 -28.27
C LEU A 434 13.18 -21.90 -29.07
N ARG A 435 13.39 -20.63 -29.42
CA ARG A 435 14.70 -20.19 -29.90
C ARG A 435 15.62 -20.26 -28.69
N GLU A 436 16.57 -21.19 -28.71
CA GLU A 436 17.61 -21.27 -27.69
C GLU A 436 18.34 -19.92 -27.61
N VAL A 437 18.23 -19.27 -26.47
CA VAL A 437 19.12 -18.18 -26.08
C VAL A 437 20.19 -18.81 -25.20
N LEU A 438 21.38 -19.00 -25.75
CA LEU A 438 22.55 -19.41 -24.97
C LEU A 438 23.01 -18.20 -24.13
N PRO A 439 23.19 -18.31 -22.80
CA PRO A 439 23.70 -17.22 -22.00
C PRO A 439 25.20 -17.03 -22.24
N GLY A 440 25.60 -15.86 -22.77
CA GLY A 440 27.01 -15.43 -22.83
C GLY A 440 27.63 -15.25 -24.22
N ALA A 441 26.97 -14.56 -25.14
CA ALA A 441 27.58 -14.01 -26.35
C ALA A 441 27.08 -12.59 -26.64
#